data_AF-A0A535TRE5-F1
#
_entry.id   AF-A0A535TRE5-F1
#
_cell.length_a   1.000
_cell.length_b   1.000
_cell.length_c   1.000
_cell.angle_alpha   90.00
_cell.angle_beta   90.00
_cell.angle_gamma   90.00
#
_symmetry.space_group_name_H-M   'P 1'
#
loop_
_entity.id
_entity.type
_entity.pdbx_description
1 polymer ?
#
loop_
_entity_poly.entity_id
_entity_poly.type
_entity_poly.pdbx_seq_one_letter_code
_entity_poly.pdbx_strand_id
1 'polypeptide(L)'
;MAERAIRDRNLLVVFTLGTFHAAALIAALVVTLYASGGLAPLLSSLSTIAGLALFSALWLTTVWSTGRTLRGAFTVAPWTSVPLGIIIPRATWRGGVNGVVFLACVGVILAISSAFNGDVGVVGFGALIFLTVGAAFAFVIGLVLGLLFAGVDLALVSATRAILDEKKSRP
;
A
#
# COMPACT_ATOMS: atom_id res chain seq x y z
N MET A 1 8.20 23.98 19.87
CA MET A 1 7.03 24.02 18.96
C MET A 1 7.36 23.58 17.53
N ALA A 2 8.47 24.02 16.93
CA ALA A 2 8.86 23.65 15.56
C ALA A 2 8.96 22.12 15.31
N GLU A 3 9.51 21.36 16.26
CA GLU A 3 9.65 19.91 16.12
C GLU A 3 8.31 19.17 16.04
N ARG A 4 7.28 19.64 16.77
CA ARG A 4 5.92 19.08 16.68
C ARG A 4 5.31 19.37 15.30
N ALA A 5 5.43 20.61 14.82
CA ALA A 5 4.90 21.00 13.51
C ALA A 5 5.54 20.21 12.35
N ILE A 6 6.85 19.91 12.43
CA ILE A 6 7.55 19.07 11.44
C ILE A 6 7.03 17.63 11.50
N ARG A 7 6.88 17.08 12.71
CA ARG A 7 6.35 15.73 12.93
C ARG A 7 4.93 15.58 12.38
N ASP A 8 4.04 16.51 12.70
CA ASP A 8 2.64 16.48 12.26
C ASP A 8 2.55 16.58 10.73
N ARG A 9 3.37 17.44 10.11
CA ARG A 9 3.48 17.52 8.65
C ARG A 9 3.94 16.20 8.03
N ASN A 10 4.94 15.55 8.62
CA ASN A 10 5.45 14.27 8.13
C ASN A 10 4.40 13.16 8.28
N LEU A 11 3.62 13.16 9.37
CA LEU A 11 2.51 12.22 9.57
C LEU A 11 1.40 12.44 8.53
N LEU A 12 1.05 13.69 8.23
CA LEU A 12 0.09 14.03 7.18
C LEU A 12 0.56 13.56 5.80
N VAL A 13 1.85 13.72 5.48
CA VAL A 13 2.43 13.22 4.22
C VAL A 13 2.33 11.69 4.13
N VAL A 14 2.72 10.98 5.19
CA VAL A 14 2.61 9.51 5.26
C VAL A 14 1.17 9.05 5.07
N PHE A 15 0.23 9.72 5.76
CA PHE A 15 -1.19 9.41 5.68
C PHE A 15 -1.74 9.65 4.27
N THR A 16 -1.40 10.79 3.67
CA THR A 16 -1.87 11.19 2.33
C THR A 16 -1.34 10.25 1.26
N LEU A 17 -0.03 9.97 1.26
CA LEU A 17 0.61 9.05 0.32
C LEU A 17 0.07 7.63 0.49
N GLY A 18 0.01 7.12 1.71
CA GLY A 18 -0.51 5.78 1.99
C GLY A 18 -1.98 5.63 1.57
N THR A 19 -2.80 6.66 1.76
CA THR A 19 -4.20 6.66 1.32
C THR A 19 -4.31 6.76 -0.21
N PHE A 20 -3.47 7.56 -0.86
CA PHE A 20 -3.39 7.63 -2.33
C PHE A 20 -3.00 6.27 -2.93
N HIS A 21 -1.96 5.61 -2.40
CA HIS A 21 -1.53 4.29 -2.85
C HIS A 21 -2.66 3.26 -2.66
N ALA A 22 -3.33 3.25 -1.50
CA ALA A 22 -4.46 2.35 -1.26
C ALA A 22 -5.62 2.59 -2.26
N ALA A 23 -5.98 3.85 -2.51
CA ALA A 23 -7.01 4.21 -3.48
C ALA A 23 -6.62 3.80 -4.91
N ALA A 24 -5.37 4.02 -5.31
CA ALA A 24 -4.85 3.61 -6.62
C ALA A 24 -4.89 2.09 -6.80
N LEU A 25 -4.53 1.32 -5.76
CA LEU A 25 -4.62 -0.14 -5.78
C LEU A 25 -6.06 -0.63 -5.90
N ILE A 26 -6.99 -0.02 -5.17
CA ILE A 26 -8.42 -0.35 -5.28
C ILE A 26 -8.94 -0.03 -6.68
N ALA A 27 -8.62 1.15 -7.21
CA ALA A 27 -9.03 1.53 -8.56
C ALA A 27 -8.49 0.55 -9.61
N ALA A 28 -7.20 0.20 -9.52
CA ALA A 28 -6.58 -0.78 -10.41
C ALA A 28 -7.24 -2.17 -10.29
N LEU A 29 -7.53 -2.61 -9.07
CA LEU A 29 -8.22 -3.87 -8.81
C LEU A 29 -9.63 -3.88 -9.44
N VAL A 30 -10.42 -2.82 -9.20
CA VAL A 30 -11.78 -2.69 -9.72
C VAL A 30 -11.78 -2.66 -11.25
N VAL A 31 -10.89 -1.88 -11.87
CA VAL A 31 -10.76 -1.82 -13.33
C VAL A 31 -10.38 -3.17 -13.91
N THR A 32 -9.43 -3.87 -13.29
CA THR A 32 -8.98 -5.20 -13.75
C THR A 32 -10.10 -6.24 -13.64
N LEU A 33 -10.82 -6.26 -12.51
CA LEU A 33 -11.95 -7.18 -12.29
C LEU A 33 -13.15 -6.86 -13.19
N TYR A 34 -13.39 -5.58 -13.47
CA TYR A 34 -14.42 -5.17 -14.40
C TYR A 34 -14.09 -5.64 -15.82
N ALA A 35 -12.85 -5.42 -16.28
CA ALA A 35 -12.38 -5.81 -17.60
C ALA A 35 -12.37 -7.34 -17.81
N SER A 36 -12.11 -8.12 -16.76
CA SER A 36 -12.13 -9.59 -16.82
C SER A 36 -13.52 -10.20 -16.61
N GLY A 37 -14.55 -9.39 -16.32
CA GLY A 37 -15.89 -9.87 -15.96
C GLY A 37 -15.99 -10.49 -14.55
N GLY A 38 -14.90 -10.48 -13.77
CA GLY A 38 -14.84 -11.07 -12.43
C GLY A 38 -15.45 -10.21 -11.32
N LEU A 39 -15.79 -8.95 -11.60
CA LEU A 39 -16.30 -8.02 -10.58
C LEU A 39 -17.66 -8.43 -10.00
N ALA A 40 -18.63 -8.77 -10.86
CA ALA A 40 -19.98 -9.12 -10.41
C ALA A 40 -20.01 -10.41 -9.55
N PRO A 41 -19.34 -11.51 -9.96
CA PRO A 41 -19.21 -12.69 -9.10
C PRO A 41 -18.57 -12.38 -7.75
N LEU A 42 -17.47 -11.61 -7.75
CA LEU A 42 -16.77 -11.26 -6.51
C LEU A 42 -17.67 -10.48 -5.55
N LEU A 43 -18.35 -9.42 -6.05
CA LEU A 43 -19.26 -8.61 -5.24
C LEU A 43 -20.47 -9.41 -4.74
N SER A 44 -20.98 -10.37 -5.54
CA SER A 44 -22.10 -11.22 -5.12
C SER A 44 -21.73 -12.17 -3.97
N SER A 45 -20.45 -12.55 -3.88
CA SER A 45 -19.94 -13.47 -2.86
C SER A 45 -19.43 -12.76 -1.59
N LEU A 46 -19.19 -11.45 -1.66
CA LEU A 46 -18.52 -10.69 -0.61
C LEU A 46 -19.55 -9.94 0.25
N SER A 47 -19.60 -10.26 1.54
CA SER A 47 -20.40 -9.47 2.49
C SER A 47 -19.83 -8.06 2.66
N THR A 48 -20.68 -7.09 3.00
CA THR A 48 -20.26 -5.71 3.29
C THR A 48 -19.19 -5.65 4.38
N ILE A 49 -19.30 -6.51 5.40
CA ILE A 49 -18.34 -6.59 6.51
C ILE A 49 -16.99 -7.12 6.02
N ALA A 50 -16.99 -8.19 5.20
CA ALA A 50 -15.76 -8.74 4.63
C ALA A 50 -15.09 -7.72 3.69
N GLY A 51 -15.87 -7.02 2.86
CA GLY A 51 -15.38 -5.95 2.01
C GLY A 51 -14.75 -4.80 2.81
N LEU A 52 -15.40 -4.35 3.88
CA LEU A 52 -14.87 -3.31 4.76
C LEU A 52 -13.58 -3.76 5.47
N ALA A 53 -13.52 -5.03 5.89
CA ALA A 53 -12.33 -5.60 6.51
C ALA A 53 -11.14 -5.66 5.53
N LEU A 54 -11.38 -6.09 4.27
CA LEU A 54 -10.37 -6.13 3.22
C LEU A 54 -9.87 -4.74 2.86
N PHE A 55 -10.78 -3.77 2.72
CA PHE A 55 -10.43 -2.37 2.50
C PHE A 55 -9.55 -1.83 3.64
N SER A 56 -9.98 -2.05 4.88
CA SER A 56 -9.26 -1.59 6.07
C SER A 56 -7.88 -2.24 6.18
N ALA A 57 -7.77 -3.53 5.86
CA ALA A 57 -6.50 -4.25 5.84
C ALA A 57 -5.55 -3.67 4.77
N LEU A 58 -6.03 -3.45 3.55
CA LEU A 58 -5.23 -2.84 2.49
C LEU A 58 -4.75 -1.43 2.88
N TRP A 59 -5.67 -0.62 3.40
CA TRP A 59 -5.36 0.76 3.79
C TRP A 59 -4.34 0.81 4.92
N LEU A 60 -4.55 0.05 6.00
CA LEU A 60 -3.64 0.02 7.15
C LEU A 60 -2.25 -0.50 6.77
N THR A 61 -2.17 -1.58 5.98
CA THR A 61 -0.89 -2.15 5.54
C THR A 61 -0.15 -1.17 4.64
N THR A 62 -0.85 -0.49 3.73
CA THR A 62 -0.26 0.50 2.82
C THR A 62 0.23 1.75 3.57
N VAL A 63 -0.56 2.31 4.48
CA VAL A 63 -0.15 3.45 5.33
C VAL A 63 1.04 3.06 6.22
N TRP A 64 1.00 1.87 6.82
CA TRP A 64 2.10 1.35 7.63
C TRP A 64 3.39 1.17 6.81
N SER A 65 3.29 0.60 5.61
CA SER A 65 4.44 0.35 4.73
C SER A 65 5.04 1.67 4.23
N THR A 66 4.20 2.63 3.87
CA THR A 66 4.59 4.00 3.51
C THR A 66 5.32 4.69 4.66
N GLY A 67 4.75 4.64 5.87
CA GLY A 67 5.38 5.17 7.06
C GLY A 67 6.74 4.52 7.37
N ARG A 68 6.86 3.20 7.20
CA ARG A 68 8.12 2.46 7.39
C ARG A 68 9.16 2.78 6.33
N THR A 69 8.76 3.02 5.08
CA THR A 69 9.65 3.43 4.00
C THR A 69 10.28 4.79 4.30
N LEU A 70 9.49 5.68 4.89
CA LEU A 70 9.91 7.03 5.20
C LEU A 70 10.52 7.19 6.61
N ARG A 71 10.40 6.19 7.50
CA ARG A 71 11.11 6.17 8.80
C ARG A 71 12.62 6.16 8.57
N GLY A 72 13.31 7.18 9.10
CA GLY A 72 14.75 7.40 8.91
C GLY A 72 15.09 8.39 7.79
N ALA A 73 14.13 8.76 6.94
CA ALA A 73 14.24 9.84 5.98
C ALA A 73 13.95 11.21 6.63
N PHE A 74 13.09 11.19 7.64
CA PHE A 74 12.50 12.36 8.30
C PHE A 74 13.16 12.83 9.59
N THR A 75 14.27 12.21 10.01
CA THR A 75 14.81 12.43 11.36
C THR A 75 15.42 13.82 11.56
N VAL A 76 15.81 14.53 10.49
CA VAL A 76 16.46 15.85 10.62
C VAL A 76 16.17 16.82 9.47
N ALA A 77 15.58 16.36 8.35
CA ALA A 77 15.40 17.17 7.15
C ALA A 77 13.98 17.02 6.56
N PRO A 78 13.49 18.00 5.77
CA PRO A 78 12.27 17.85 5.00
C PRO A 78 12.31 16.58 4.13
N TRP A 79 11.18 15.92 3.87
CA TRP A 79 11.09 14.77 2.96
C TRP A 79 11.75 15.01 1.59
N THR A 80 11.81 16.27 1.16
CA THR A 80 12.48 16.74 -0.05
C THR A 80 14.02 16.66 0.02
N SER A 81 14.62 16.25 1.12
CA SER A 81 16.08 16.25 1.27
C SER A 81 16.68 14.83 1.29
N VAL A 82 15.84 13.83 1.09
CA VAL A 82 16.23 12.42 1.26
C VAL A 82 16.87 11.90 -0.03
N PRO A 83 18.05 11.22 0.04
CA PRO A 83 18.74 10.71 -1.14
C PRO A 83 17.90 9.68 -1.91
N LEU A 84 17.74 9.89 -3.22
CA LEU A 84 16.97 9.03 -4.12
C LEU A 84 17.45 7.57 -4.10
N GLY A 85 18.77 7.38 -4.06
CA GLY A 85 19.39 6.06 -4.03
C GLY A 85 19.04 5.21 -2.81
N ILE A 86 18.49 5.82 -1.74
CA ILE A 86 18.06 5.13 -0.52
C ILE A 86 16.55 4.88 -0.53
N ILE A 87 15.75 5.79 -1.11
CA ILE A 87 14.28 5.67 -1.12
C ILE A 87 13.83 4.53 -2.03
N ILE A 88 14.34 4.45 -3.26
CA ILE A 88 13.89 3.48 -4.27
C ILE A 88 14.02 2.02 -3.79
N PRO A 89 15.19 1.55 -3.31
CA PRO A 89 15.31 0.16 -2.85
C PRO A 89 14.48 -0.10 -1.58
N ARG A 90 14.35 0.89 -0.69
CA ARG A 90 13.49 0.76 0.50
C ARG A 90 12.02 0.64 0.14
N ALA A 91 11.54 1.50 -0.76
CA ALA A 91 10.15 1.49 -1.22
C ALA A 91 9.82 0.20 -1.97
N THR A 92 10.74 -0.26 -2.82
CA THR A 92 10.61 -1.54 -3.56
C THR A 92 10.51 -2.71 -2.57
N TRP A 93 11.46 -2.84 -1.64
CA TRP A 93 11.44 -3.90 -0.62
C TRP A 93 10.18 -3.85 0.26
N ARG A 94 9.78 -2.64 0.69
CA ARG A 94 8.58 -2.43 1.51
C ARG A 94 7.30 -2.69 0.74
N GLY A 95 7.26 -2.44 -0.55
CA GLY A 95 6.19 -2.87 -1.44
C GLY A 95 6.03 -4.39 -1.43
N GLY A 96 7.14 -5.13 -1.56
CA GLY A 96 7.12 -6.59 -1.47
C GLY A 96 6.58 -7.10 -0.12
N VAL A 97 7.09 -6.54 0.99
CA VAL A 97 6.57 -6.85 2.33
C VAL A 97 5.09 -6.51 2.47
N ASN A 98 4.64 -5.36 1.92
CA ASN A 98 3.24 -4.96 1.94
C ASN A 98 2.35 -5.98 1.24
N GLY A 99 2.76 -6.46 0.06
CA GLY A 99 2.02 -7.48 -0.69
C GLY A 99 1.82 -8.76 0.13
N VAL A 100 2.88 -9.25 0.78
CA VAL A 100 2.81 -10.46 1.63
C VAL A 100 1.91 -10.24 2.85
N VAL A 101 2.07 -9.11 3.54
CA VAL A 101 1.26 -8.80 4.74
C VAL A 101 -0.22 -8.65 4.36
N PHE A 102 -0.51 -7.97 3.25
CA PHE A 102 -1.88 -7.85 2.75
C PHE A 102 -2.48 -9.21 2.39
N LEU A 103 -1.73 -10.07 1.69
CA LEU A 103 -2.17 -11.43 1.38
C LEU A 103 -2.46 -12.25 2.65
N ALA A 104 -1.62 -12.12 3.68
CA ALA A 104 -1.87 -12.77 4.97
C ALA A 104 -3.18 -12.26 5.61
N CYS A 105 -3.44 -10.94 5.57
CA CYS A 105 -4.70 -10.38 6.04
C CYS A 105 -5.90 -10.91 5.24
N VAL A 106 -5.80 -11.01 3.91
CA VAL A 106 -6.84 -11.60 3.05
C VAL A 106 -7.15 -13.02 3.50
N GLY A 107 -6.11 -13.85 3.65
CA GLY A 107 -6.27 -15.24 4.10
C GLY A 107 -6.98 -15.36 5.45
N VAL A 108 -6.58 -14.54 6.43
CA VAL A 108 -7.21 -14.51 7.77
C VAL A 108 -8.67 -14.06 7.70
N ILE A 109 -8.97 -12.98 6.97
CA ILE A 109 -10.33 -12.45 6.84
C ILE A 109 -11.26 -13.47 6.18
N LEU A 110 -10.80 -14.11 5.10
CA LEU A 110 -11.57 -15.13 4.39
C LEU A 110 -11.77 -16.39 5.24
N ALA A 111 -10.74 -16.83 5.99
CA ALA A 111 -10.85 -17.98 6.89
C ALA A 111 -11.87 -17.72 8.02
N ILE A 112 -11.83 -16.53 8.63
CA ILE A 112 -12.81 -16.11 9.65
C ILE A 112 -14.21 -16.07 9.04
N SER A 113 -14.37 -15.47 7.85
CA SER A 113 -15.66 -15.41 7.14
C SER A 113 -16.20 -16.82 6.85
N SER A 114 -15.36 -17.74 6.38
CA SER A 114 -15.76 -19.14 6.10
C SER A 114 -16.22 -19.87 7.36
N ALA A 115 -15.52 -19.68 8.48
CA ALA A 115 -15.87 -20.29 9.77
C ALA A 115 -17.25 -19.82 10.26
N PHE A 116 -17.59 -18.54 10.08
CA PHE A 116 -18.92 -18.02 10.43
C PHE A 116 -20.03 -18.55 9.51
N ASN A 117 -19.73 -18.91 8.27
CA ASN A 117 -20.70 -19.45 7.31
C ASN A 117 -20.81 -20.98 7.36
N GLY A 118 -20.09 -21.66 8.25
CA GLY A 118 -20.15 -23.12 8.44
C GLY A 118 -19.40 -23.93 7.37
N ASP A 119 -18.65 -23.28 6.48
CA ASP A 119 -17.98 -23.89 5.33
C ASP A 119 -16.54 -24.32 5.69
N VAL A 120 -16.43 -25.19 6.69
CA VAL A 120 -15.14 -25.73 7.17
C VAL A 120 -14.74 -26.98 6.37
N GLY A 121 -14.57 -26.81 5.06
CA GLY A 121 -14.18 -27.86 4.13
C GLY A 121 -12.83 -27.60 3.47
N VAL A 122 -11.81 -28.39 3.85
CA VAL A 122 -10.50 -28.54 3.18
C VAL A 122 -9.52 -27.36 3.33
N VAL A 123 -9.04 -27.12 4.56
CA VAL A 123 -8.16 -25.98 4.91
C VAL A 123 -6.66 -26.30 4.89
N GLY A 124 -6.23 -27.53 4.60
CA GLY A 124 -4.81 -27.91 4.73
C GLY A 124 -3.92 -27.52 3.54
N PHE A 125 -4.10 -28.24 2.42
CA PHE A 125 -3.18 -28.16 1.29
C PHE A 125 -3.36 -26.89 0.45
N GLY A 126 -4.60 -26.45 0.23
CA GLY A 126 -4.90 -25.21 -0.48
C GLY A 126 -4.39 -23.96 0.25
N ALA A 127 -4.49 -23.94 1.59
CA ALA A 127 -3.97 -22.84 2.40
C ALA A 127 -2.44 -22.78 2.38
N LEU A 128 -1.76 -23.94 2.41
CA LEU A 128 -0.30 -23.99 2.30
C LEU A 128 0.20 -23.48 0.94
N ILE A 129 -0.45 -23.86 -0.17
CA ILE A 129 -0.10 -23.36 -1.51
C ILE A 129 -0.38 -21.84 -1.59
N PHE A 130 -1.53 -21.41 -1.10
CA PHE A 130 -1.88 -19.99 -1.04
C PHE A 130 -0.84 -19.18 -0.26
N LEU A 131 -0.39 -19.70 0.89
CA LEU A 131 0.54 -19.00 1.77
C LEU A 131 1.99 -19.05 1.27
N THR A 132 2.37 -20.05 0.48
CA THR A 132 3.74 -20.17 -0.06
C THR A 132 3.85 -19.55 -1.44
N VAL A 133 3.16 -20.11 -2.43
CA VAL A 133 3.18 -19.63 -3.81
C VAL A 133 2.53 -18.25 -3.90
N GLY A 134 1.37 -18.07 -3.26
CA GLY A 134 0.70 -16.78 -3.24
C GLY A 134 1.56 -15.70 -2.56
N ALA A 135 2.28 -16.01 -1.49
CA ALA A 135 3.19 -15.03 -0.85
C ALA A 135 4.35 -14.65 -1.78
N ALA A 136 4.92 -15.61 -2.52
CA ALA A 136 5.97 -15.30 -3.49
C ALA A 136 5.44 -14.36 -4.60
N PHE A 137 4.27 -14.65 -5.16
CA PHE A 137 3.63 -13.78 -6.16
C PHE A 137 3.28 -12.41 -5.58
N ALA A 138 2.68 -12.36 -4.38
CA ALA A 138 2.33 -11.12 -3.71
C ALA A 138 3.57 -10.29 -3.37
N PHE A 139 4.69 -10.93 -3.02
CA PHE A 139 5.96 -10.26 -2.83
C PHE A 139 6.45 -9.65 -4.14
N VAL A 140 6.50 -10.41 -5.23
CA VAL A 140 6.97 -9.91 -6.55
C VAL A 140 6.09 -8.75 -7.05
N ILE A 141 4.77 -8.91 -7.02
CA ILE A 141 3.83 -7.86 -7.39
C ILE A 141 4.03 -6.63 -6.49
N GLY A 142 4.20 -6.87 -5.19
CA GLY A 142 4.51 -5.83 -4.21
C GLY A 142 5.81 -5.08 -4.53
N LEU A 143 6.87 -5.76 -4.96
CA LEU A 143 8.12 -5.11 -5.40
C LEU A 143 7.85 -4.15 -6.57
N VAL A 144 7.14 -4.63 -7.59
CA VAL A 144 6.80 -3.84 -8.79
C VAL A 144 5.96 -2.62 -8.42
N LEU A 145 4.92 -2.79 -7.61
CA LEU A 145 4.07 -1.70 -7.15
C LEU A 145 4.83 -0.72 -6.26
N GLY A 146 5.71 -1.21 -5.39
CA GLY A 146 6.57 -0.37 -4.55
C GLY A 146 7.53 0.49 -5.38
N LEU A 147 8.09 -0.07 -6.45
CA LEU A 147 8.92 0.68 -7.40
C LEU A 147 8.10 1.73 -8.16
N LEU A 148 6.90 1.36 -8.65
CA LEU A 148 6.00 2.26 -9.36
C LEU A 148 5.59 3.45 -8.49
N PHE A 149 5.13 3.20 -7.26
CA PHE A 149 4.75 4.25 -6.33
C PHE A 149 5.94 5.11 -5.92
N ALA A 150 7.14 4.53 -5.73
CA ALA A 150 8.35 5.32 -5.51
C ALA A 150 8.59 6.28 -6.69
N GLY A 151 8.45 5.81 -7.94
CA GLY A 151 8.58 6.65 -9.12
C GLY A 151 7.58 7.82 -9.14
N VAL A 152 6.31 7.55 -8.86
CA VAL A 152 5.26 8.57 -8.79
C VAL A 152 5.54 9.58 -7.67
N ASP A 153 5.86 9.11 -6.48
CA ASP A 153 6.15 9.96 -5.32
C ASP A 153 7.34 10.88 -5.63
N LEU A 154 8.40 10.36 -6.27
CA LEU A 154 9.56 11.14 -6.68
C LEU A 154 9.24 12.18 -7.76
N ALA A 155 8.36 11.87 -8.71
CA ALA A 155 7.88 12.82 -9.71
C ALA A 155 7.07 13.97 -9.06
N LEU A 156 6.29 13.67 -8.01
CA LEU A 156 5.58 14.69 -7.25
C LEU A 156 6.52 15.58 -6.43
N VAL A 157 7.53 14.99 -5.77
CA VAL A 157 8.61 15.73 -5.06
C VAL A 157 9.31 16.68 -6.03
N SER A 158 9.83 16.07 -7.10
CA SER A 158 9.97 16.60 -8.45
C SER A 158 9.43 18.00 -8.74
N ALA A 159 8.19 17.96 -9.20
CA ALA A 159 7.39 19.10 -9.59
C ALA A 159 7.23 20.11 -8.45
N THR A 160 7.06 19.64 -7.20
CA THR A 160 6.91 20.52 -6.04
C THR A 160 8.15 21.40 -5.85
N ARG A 161 9.37 20.83 -5.99
CA ARG A 161 10.61 21.63 -5.90
C ARG A 161 10.72 22.64 -7.03
N ALA A 162 10.44 22.23 -8.27
CA ALA A 162 10.49 23.12 -9.43
C ALA A 162 9.56 24.35 -9.25
N ILE A 163 8.33 24.13 -8.76
CA ILE A 163 7.36 25.21 -8.51
C ILE A 163 7.81 26.13 -7.37
N LEU A 164 8.37 25.57 -6.28
CA LEU A 164 8.84 26.35 -5.14
C LEU A 164 10.07 27.19 -5.47
N ASP A 165 11.00 26.64 -6.25
CA ASP A 165 12.20 27.34 -6.70
C ASP A 165 11.85 28.47 -7.67
N GLU A 166 10.89 28.25 -8.58
CA GLU A 166 10.36 29.30 -9.46
C GLU A 166 9.73 30.44 -8.64
N LYS A 167 8.92 30.12 -7.62
CA LYS A 167 8.28 31.14 -6.76
C LYS A 167 9.30 31.96 -5.97
N LYS A 168 10.41 31.35 -5.54
CA LYS A 168 11.50 32.04 -4.82
C LYS A 168 12.29 32.99 -5.72
N SER A 169 12.27 32.76 -7.04
CA SER A 169 12.97 33.58 -8.04
C SER A 169 12.18 34.80 -8.54
N ARG A 170 10.88 34.91 -8.20
CA ARG A 170 10.05 36.07 -8.55
C ARG A 170 10.14 37.13 -7.42
N PRO A 171 10.55 38.38 -7.71
CA PRO A 171 10.71 39.44 -6.72
C PRO A 171 9.40 39.89 -6.08
#